data_AF-A0A4P6MPI3-F1
#
_entry.id   AF-A0A4P6MPI3-F1
#
_cell.length_a   1.000
_cell.length_b   1.000
_cell.length_c   1.000
_cell.angle_alpha   90.00
_cell.angle_beta   90.00
_cell.angle_gamma   90.00
#
_symmetry.space_group_name_H-M   'P 1'
#
loop_
_entity.id
_entity.type
_entity.pdbx_description
1 polymer ?
#
loop_
_entity_poly.entity_id
_entity_poly.type
_entity_poly.pdbx_seq_one_letter_code
_entity_poly.pdbx_strand_id
1 'polypeptide(L)'
;MRKIKFLLGGFSTLLPLSVVACGQNIDSTAKLKQDDDIRKYSADQLKAQFSHATLLSIYGINFNSSSNLEQTYIDTFRDQNSKLFKDSFQAFQLYERNQLEKDPFYFAQKLIDWNRDRILNVDDIKKIGDIEKDKPLTQEQFSTIWLNEKTKIREEVEKMLFVNAYFKISNKDDLKKIDKNFKYTSELNYELDNYLLSKYAVDKKFAQIWSKDDEDSNNADSFFTRGYNTISNVKTFNDFWNFSKLPKTLLKDDIEYISGHESDKELYGYKGFKNNTTSYSLKWDYESLKNKTGSKDLYGYYDVNNERLVNTEIEANFVINPFKISSGQSNIPTVVYVNQIAPISTGVEVELPRVENDDKDKVKVTLLSFKNTFYHDKLDILAFLFFLNDETLYETAIKSFADLGYKFKVNDKSKALRETIKDLPFVELI
;
A
#
# COMPACT_ATOMS: atom_id res chain seq x y z
N MET A 1 -3.57 25.93 -9.21
CA MET A 1 -4.43 25.52 -8.08
C MET A 1 -5.90 25.65 -8.46
N ARG A 2 -6.61 24.55 -8.72
CA ARG A 2 -8.05 24.57 -8.93
C ARG A 2 -8.74 24.51 -7.56
N LYS A 3 -9.35 25.62 -7.13
CA LYS A 3 -10.20 25.66 -5.94
C LYS A 3 -11.52 24.97 -6.28
N ILE A 4 -11.71 23.73 -5.84
CA ILE A 4 -12.97 23.01 -6.04
C ILE A 4 -13.98 23.57 -5.03
N LYS A 5 -15.01 24.27 -5.52
CA LYS A 5 -16.12 24.77 -4.71
C LYS A 5 -17.28 23.80 -4.87
N PHE A 6 -17.59 23.04 -3.82
CA PHE A 6 -18.82 22.27 -3.76
C PHE A 6 -19.89 23.05 -2.99
N LEU A 7 -21.08 23.12 -3.56
CA LEU A 7 -22.32 23.42 -2.87
C LEU A 7 -23.09 22.11 -2.81
N LEU A 8 -23.30 21.56 -1.61
CA LEU A 8 -24.22 20.45 -1.39
C LEU A 8 -25.65 20.92 -1.72
N GLY A 9 -26.11 20.56 -2.92
CA GLY A 9 -27.53 20.59 -3.28
C GLY A 9 -28.24 19.50 -2.49
N GLY A 10 -29.28 19.89 -1.75
CA GLY A 10 -30.02 19.01 -0.85
C GLY A 10 -30.64 17.81 -1.58
N PHE A 11 -30.79 16.72 -0.83
CA PHE A 11 -31.52 15.53 -1.24
C PHE A 11 -32.93 15.89 -1.72
N SER A 12 -33.24 15.55 -2.97
CA SER A 12 -34.60 15.50 -3.47
C SER A 12 -35.25 14.18 -3.05
N THR A 13 -35.86 14.15 -1.87
CA THR A 13 -36.96 13.21 -1.58
C THR A 13 -38.28 13.95 -1.82
N LEU A 14 -38.87 13.73 -2.99
CA LEU A 14 -40.25 14.12 -3.28
C LEU A 14 -41.19 13.39 -2.30
N LEU A 15 -41.96 14.14 -1.51
CA LEU A 15 -43.38 13.89 -1.20
C LEU A 15 -43.98 15.19 -0.62
N PRO A 16 -45.14 15.67 -1.10
CA PRO A 16 -45.77 16.88 -0.58
C PRO A 16 -46.69 16.53 0.58
N LEU A 17 -46.46 17.12 1.76
CA LEU A 17 -47.52 17.30 2.74
C LEU A 17 -47.41 18.72 3.29
N SER A 18 -48.25 19.59 2.75
CA SER A 18 -48.55 20.91 3.28
C SER A 18 -49.16 20.76 4.67
N VAL A 19 -48.49 21.29 5.70
CA VAL A 19 -49.15 21.66 6.96
C VAL A 19 -48.71 23.09 7.31
N VAL A 20 -49.73 23.92 7.51
CA VAL A 20 -49.66 25.35 7.80
C VAL A 20 -48.94 25.59 9.13
N ALA A 21 -48.14 26.65 9.14
CA ALA A 21 -47.30 27.08 10.24
C ALA A 21 -48.07 27.57 11.47
N CYS A 22 -47.58 27.16 12.65
CA CYS A 22 -47.63 27.94 13.89
C CYS A 22 -46.38 27.63 14.71
N GLY A 23 -45.34 28.47 14.58
CA GLY A 23 -44.46 28.95 15.67
C GLY A 23 -43.76 28.00 16.65
N GLN A 24 -43.77 26.68 16.48
CA GLN A 24 -42.98 25.76 17.29
C GLN A 24 -42.07 24.91 16.40
N ASN A 25 -40.77 24.93 16.69
CA ASN A 25 -39.81 23.93 16.19
C ASN A 25 -40.17 22.58 16.82
N ILE A 26 -41.17 21.90 16.26
CA ILE A 26 -41.49 20.52 16.62
C ILE A 26 -40.64 19.63 15.74
N ASP A 27 -39.68 18.93 16.34
CA ASP A 27 -38.94 17.88 15.64
C ASP A 27 -39.91 16.74 15.36
N SER A 28 -40.37 16.64 14.11
CA SER A 28 -41.21 15.54 13.67
C SER A 28 -40.45 14.22 13.77
N THR A 29 -41.15 13.09 13.97
CA THR A 29 -40.52 11.75 13.96
C THR A 29 -39.72 11.50 12.68
N ALA A 30 -40.17 12.07 11.55
CA ALA A 30 -39.45 12.00 10.28
C ALA A 30 -38.13 12.80 10.33
N LYS A 31 -38.13 14.00 10.91
CA LYS A 31 -36.92 14.81 11.10
C LYS A 31 -35.96 14.15 12.09
N LEU A 32 -36.45 13.61 13.20
CA LEU A 32 -35.61 12.86 14.16
C LEU A 32 -34.96 11.65 13.52
N LYS A 33 -35.72 10.88 12.73
CA LYS A 33 -35.17 9.75 11.97
C LYS A 33 -34.13 10.21 10.93
N GLN A 34 -34.39 11.30 10.24
CA GLN A 34 -33.44 11.88 9.29
C GLN A 34 -32.15 12.37 9.98
N ASP A 35 -32.28 13.03 11.13
CA ASP A 35 -31.14 13.51 11.92
C ASP A 35 -30.32 12.33 12.49
N ASP A 36 -30.98 11.26 12.92
CA ASP A 36 -30.32 10.02 13.36
C ASP A 36 -29.62 9.29 12.21
N ASP A 37 -30.25 9.20 11.03
CA ASP A 37 -29.63 8.64 9.83
C ASP A 37 -28.41 9.49 9.41
N ILE A 38 -28.52 10.83 9.46
CA ILE A 38 -27.40 11.74 9.19
C ILE A 38 -26.26 11.49 10.19
N ARG A 39 -26.55 11.44 11.49
CA ARG A 39 -25.52 11.19 12.52
C ARG A 39 -24.82 9.85 12.32
N LYS A 40 -25.57 8.83 11.89
CA LYS A 40 -25.05 7.47 11.75
C LYS A 40 -24.22 7.24 10.50
N TYR A 41 -24.57 7.87 9.37
CA TYR A 41 -24.01 7.50 8.06
C TYR A 41 -23.25 8.62 7.34
N SER A 42 -23.45 9.89 7.73
CA SER A 42 -22.93 11.02 6.93
C SER A 42 -21.40 11.10 6.88
N ALA A 43 -20.71 10.73 7.96
CA ALA A 43 -19.25 10.78 8.00
C ALA A 43 -18.62 9.80 6.99
N ASP A 44 -19.07 8.55 6.97
CA ASP A 44 -18.56 7.52 6.04
C ASP A 44 -18.92 7.84 4.60
N GLN A 45 -20.15 8.30 4.35
CA GLN A 45 -20.58 8.73 3.00
C GLN A 45 -19.76 9.92 2.50
N LEU A 46 -19.50 10.92 3.35
CA LEU A 46 -18.65 12.05 2.97
C LEU A 46 -17.21 11.62 2.73
N LYS A 47 -16.70 10.67 3.51
CA LYS A 47 -15.36 10.12 3.31
C LYS A 47 -15.25 9.41 1.94
N ALA A 48 -16.24 8.59 1.58
CA ALA A 48 -16.30 7.95 0.26
C ALA A 48 -16.37 8.99 -0.87
N GLN A 49 -17.27 9.98 -0.76
CA GLN A 49 -17.36 11.07 -1.73
C GLN A 49 -16.06 11.87 -1.84
N PHE A 50 -15.37 12.09 -0.71
CA PHE A 50 -14.08 12.77 -0.67
C PHE A 50 -13.03 11.99 -1.45
N SER A 51 -12.98 10.68 -1.23
CA SER A 51 -12.10 9.76 -1.95
C SER A 51 -12.37 9.77 -3.45
N HIS A 52 -13.63 9.63 -3.88
CA HIS A 52 -14.00 9.66 -5.30
C HIS A 52 -13.61 10.99 -5.97
N ALA A 53 -13.97 12.13 -5.34
CA ALA A 53 -13.67 13.45 -5.90
C ALA A 53 -12.16 13.71 -6.00
N THR A 54 -11.41 13.28 -4.99
CA THR A 54 -9.96 13.45 -4.94
C THR A 54 -9.27 12.55 -5.97
N LEU A 55 -9.65 11.27 -6.05
CA LEU A 55 -9.13 10.34 -7.07
C LEU A 55 -9.41 10.84 -8.48
N LEU A 56 -10.64 11.24 -8.80
CA LEU A 56 -10.95 11.82 -10.12
C LEU A 56 -10.09 13.04 -10.43
N SER A 57 -9.90 13.92 -9.45
CA SER A 57 -9.03 15.10 -9.60
C SER A 57 -7.58 14.73 -9.87
N ILE A 58 -7.04 13.73 -9.16
CA ILE A 58 -5.68 13.19 -9.36
C ILE A 58 -5.53 12.58 -10.75
N TYR A 59 -6.55 11.87 -11.24
CA TYR A 59 -6.59 11.33 -12.60
C TYR A 59 -6.88 12.39 -13.68
N GLY A 60 -7.05 13.66 -13.31
CA GLY A 60 -7.32 14.75 -14.25
C GLY A 60 -8.72 14.71 -14.87
N ILE A 61 -9.66 14.00 -14.24
CA ILE A 61 -11.02 13.80 -14.73
C ILE A 61 -11.92 14.89 -14.15
N ASN A 62 -12.56 15.66 -15.04
CA ASN A 62 -13.47 16.72 -14.64
C ASN A 62 -14.85 16.14 -14.32
N PHE A 63 -15.42 16.55 -13.19
CA PHE A 63 -16.83 16.37 -12.87
C PHE A 63 -17.44 17.76 -12.59
N ASN A 64 -18.68 17.96 -13.00
CA ASN A 64 -19.31 19.29 -13.02
C ASN A 64 -20.06 19.64 -11.71
N SER A 65 -20.37 18.63 -10.88
CA SER A 65 -21.16 18.80 -9.65
C SER A 65 -21.02 17.59 -8.72
N SER A 66 -21.46 17.71 -7.46
CA SER A 66 -21.59 16.53 -6.58
C SER A 66 -22.66 15.55 -7.07
N SER A 67 -23.70 16.03 -7.76
CA SER A 67 -24.79 15.19 -8.27
C SER A 67 -24.38 14.19 -9.35
N ASN A 68 -23.29 14.43 -10.08
CA ASN A 68 -22.79 13.51 -11.10
C ASN A 68 -21.43 12.89 -10.76
N LEU A 69 -20.94 13.09 -9.53
CA LEU A 69 -19.65 12.58 -9.07
C LEU A 69 -19.57 11.07 -9.21
N GLU A 70 -20.53 10.36 -8.59
CA GLU A 70 -20.56 8.90 -8.56
C GLU A 70 -20.67 8.30 -9.96
N GLN A 71 -21.56 8.85 -10.78
CA GLN A 71 -21.77 8.38 -12.15
C GLN A 71 -20.49 8.55 -12.99
N THR A 72 -19.81 9.70 -12.86
CA THR A 72 -18.57 9.98 -13.59
C THR A 72 -17.46 9.02 -13.17
N TYR A 73 -17.37 8.72 -11.87
CA TYR A 73 -16.41 7.77 -11.32
C TYR A 73 -16.65 6.35 -11.84
N ILE A 74 -17.90 5.88 -11.78
CA ILE A 74 -18.30 4.56 -12.31
C ILE A 74 -18.08 4.47 -13.82
N ASP A 75 -18.44 5.50 -14.59
CA ASP A 75 -18.29 5.47 -16.05
C ASP A 75 -16.82 5.51 -16.48
N THR A 76 -15.97 6.23 -15.73
CA THR A 76 -14.52 6.16 -15.93
C THR A 76 -14.00 4.74 -15.68
N PHE A 77 -14.41 4.11 -14.57
CA PHE A 77 -13.97 2.75 -14.26
C PHE A 77 -14.43 1.74 -15.32
N ARG A 78 -15.64 1.89 -15.89
CA ARG A 78 -16.15 1.01 -16.94
C ARG A 78 -15.31 1.05 -18.22
N ASP A 79 -14.59 2.14 -18.49
CA ASP A 79 -13.59 2.15 -19.54
C ASP A 79 -12.33 1.40 -19.07
N GLN A 80 -12.19 0.17 -19.55
CA GLN A 80 -11.05 -0.69 -19.24
C GLN A 80 -9.70 -0.14 -19.71
N ASN A 81 -9.70 0.85 -20.61
CA ASN A 81 -8.47 1.52 -21.03
C ASN A 81 -8.06 2.67 -20.10
N SER A 82 -8.97 3.13 -19.25
CA SER A 82 -8.72 4.23 -18.33
C SER A 82 -7.62 3.89 -17.33
N LYS A 83 -6.89 4.92 -16.90
CA LYS A 83 -5.87 4.77 -15.87
C LYS A 83 -6.49 4.33 -14.53
N LEU A 84 -7.68 4.84 -14.21
CA LEU A 84 -8.43 4.45 -13.01
C LEU A 84 -8.69 2.94 -13.00
N PHE A 85 -9.17 2.36 -14.10
CA PHE A 85 -9.43 0.92 -14.17
C PHE A 85 -8.15 0.10 -14.02
N LYS A 86 -7.09 0.44 -14.77
CA LYS A 86 -5.81 -0.28 -14.74
C LYS A 86 -5.16 -0.26 -13.37
N ASP A 87 -5.09 0.92 -12.74
CA ASP A 87 -4.53 1.07 -11.41
C ASP A 87 -5.43 0.35 -10.36
N SER A 88 -6.76 0.40 -10.51
CA SER A 88 -7.72 -0.31 -9.63
C SER A 88 -7.56 -1.83 -9.72
N PHE A 89 -7.41 -2.37 -10.93
CA PHE A 89 -7.24 -3.80 -11.12
C PHE A 89 -5.89 -4.29 -10.57
N GLN A 90 -4.82 -3.52 -10.75
CA GLN A 90 -3.52 -3.83 -10.16
C GLN A 90 -3.56 -3.81 -8.62
N ALA A 91 -4.20 -2.80 -8.03
CA ALA A 91 -4.40 -2.75 -6.58
C ALA A 91 -5.24 -3.95 -6.10
N PHE A 92 -6.29 -4.30 -6.83
CA PHE A 92 -7.13 -5.45 -6.52
C PHE A 92 -6.36 -6.76 -6.56
N GLN A 93 -5.49 -6.99 -7.54
CA GLN A 93 -4.69 -8.21 -7.63
C GLN A 93 -3.79 -8.40 -6.39
N LEU A 94 -3.20 -7.32 -5.86
CA LEU A 94 -2.44 -7.38 -4.61
C LEU A 94 -3.32 -7.58 -3.38
N TYR A 95 -4.47 -6.90 -3.32
CA TYR A 95 -5.43 -7.11 -2.24
C TYR A 95 -5.90 -8.56 -2.21
N GLU A 96 -6.32 -9.09 -3.35
CA GLU A 96 -6.76 -10.48 -3.52
C GLU A 96 -5.69 -11.45 -3.06
N ARG A 97 -4.44 -11.27 -3.52
CA ARG A 97 -3.31 -12.10 -3.10
C ARG A 97 -3.14 -12.10 -1.57
N ASN A 98 -3.10 -10.92 -0.96
CA ASN A 98 -2.96 -10.78 0.49
C ASN A 98 -4.14 -11.41 1.26
N GLN A 99 -5.35 -11.43 0.71
CA GLN A 99 -6.48 -12.14 1.33
C GLN A 99 -6.35 -13.66 1.17
N LEU A 100 -5.98 -14.16 -0.02
CA LEU A 100 -5.82 -15.59 -0.30
C LEU A 100 -4.66 -16.22 0.49
N GLU A 101 -3.58 -15.47 0.75
CA GLU A 101 -2.48 -15.93 1.61
C GLU A 101 -2.93 -16.13 3.07
N LYS A 102 -3.86 -15.31 3.55
CA LYS A 102 -4.43 -15.43 4.90
C LYS A 102 -5.50 -16.53 4.96
N ASP A 103 -6.33 -16.62 3.92
CA ASP A 103 -7.38 -17.62 3.77
C ASP A 103 -7.59 -17.98 2.29
N PRO A 104 -7.16 -19.18 1.85
CA PRO A 104 -7.33 -19.65 0.48
C PRO A 104 -8.79 -19.77 0.01
N PHE A 105 -9.77 -19.70 0.92
CA PHE A 105 -11.20 -19.74 0.63
C PHE A 105 -11.88 -18.36 0.73
N TYR A 106 -11.12 -17.29 0.97
CA TYR A 106 -11.67 -15.95 1.27
C TYR A 106 -12.77 -15.53 0.29
N PHE A 107 -12.51 -15.53 -1.02
CA PHE A 107 -13.48 -15.07 -2.02
C PHE A 107 -14.64 -16.05 -2.23
N ALA A 108 -14.40 -17.36 -2.08
CA ALA A 108 -15.47 -18.35 -2.12
C ALA A 108 -16.46 -18.14 -0.95
N GLN A 109 -15.93 -17.87 0.26
CA GLN A 109 -16.74 -17.55 1.43
C GLN A 109 -17.49 -16.22 1.26
N LYS A 110 -16.81 -15.17 0.74
CA LYS A 110 -17.45 -13.89 0.43
C LYS A 110 -18.59 -14.02 -0.56
N LEU A 111 -18.44 -14.83 -1.60
CA LEU A 111 -19.51 -15.07 -2.57
C LEU A 111 -20.75 -15.69 -1.92
N ILE A 112 -20.56 -16.68 -1.02
CA ILE A 112 -21.65 -17.29 -0.25
C ILE A 112 -22.33 -16.24 0.63
N ASP A 113 -21.54 -15.44 1.36
CA ASP A 113 -22.06 -14.39 2.24
C ASP A 113 -22.84 -13.33 1.44
N TRP A 114 -22.29 -12.83 0.33
CA TRP A 114 -22.95 -11.85 -0.52
C TRP A 114 -24.24 -12.38 -1.15
N ASN A 115 -24.30 -13.67 -1.50
CA ASN A 115 -25.52 -14.29 -2.00
C ASN A 115 -26.58 -14.45 -0.89
N ARG A 116 -26.17 -14.95 0.29
CA ARG A 116 -27.04 -15.08 1.47
C ARG A 116 -27.65 -13.74 1.86
N ASP A 117 -26.85 -12.68 1.84
CA ASP A 117 -27.25 -11.34 2.28
C ASP A 117 -27.92 -10.53 1.14
N ARG A 118 -28.16 -11.16 -0.02
CA ARG A 118 -28.80 -10.57 -1.22
C ARG A 118 -28.10 -9.29 -1.71
N ILE A 119 -26.78 -9.26 -1.59
CA ILE A 119 -25.93 -8.19 -2.10
C ILE A 119 -25.80 -8.30 -3.63
N LEU A 120 -25.67 -9.52 -4.15
CA LEU A 120 -25.55 -9.80 -5.58
C LEU A 120 -26.92 -10.07 -6.20
N ASN A 121 -27.16 -9.52 -7.39
CA ASN A 121 -28.33 -9.87 -8.20
C ASN A 121 -28.05 -11.13 -9.06
N VAL A 122 -29.08 -11.64 -9.75
CA VAL A 122 -28.96 -12.87 -10.57
C VAL A 122 -27.93 -12.72 -11.69
N ASP A 123 -27.82 -11.54 -12.29
CA ASP A 123 -26.86 -11.29 -13.38
C ASP A 123 -25.43 -11.17 -12.84
N ASP A 124 -25.24 -10.56 -11.66
CA ASP A 124 -23.95 -10.51 -10.97
C ASP A 124 -23.47 -11.93 -10.64
N ILE A 125 -24.35 -12.78 -10.10
CA ILE A 125 -24.03 -14.18 -9.76
C ILE A 125 -23.61 -14.96 -11.01
N LYS A 126 -24.29 -14.77 -12.15
CA LYS A 126 -23.93 -15.43 -13.42
C LYS A 126 -22.57 -14.98 -13.94
N LYS A 127 -22.24 -13.68 -13.85
CA LYS A 127 -20.94 -13.14 -14.28
C LYS A 127 -19.80 -13.57 -13.36
N ILE A 128 -20.07 -13.66 -12.06
CA ILE A 128 -19.07 -14.13 -11.11
C ILE A 128 -18.83 -15.63 -11.28
N GLY A 129 -19.88 -16.42 -11.46
CA GLY A 129 -19.77 -17.87 -11.60
C GLY A 129 -19.15 -18.53 -10.37
N ASP A 130 -18.52 -19.69 -10.58
CA ASP A 130 -17.84 -20.41 -9.51
C ASP A 130 -16.44 -19.82 -9.26
N ILE A 131 -16.10 -19.67 -7.98
CA ILE A 131 -14.76 -19.24 -7.55
C ILE A 131 -14.02 -20.46 -7.02
N GLU A 132 -12.91 -20.79 -7.68
CA GLU A 132 -12.04 -21.86 -7.25
C GLU A 132 -11.15 -21.44 -6.07
N LYS A 133 -10.82 -22.40 -5.20
CA LYS A 133 -9.90 -22.19 -4.08
C LYS A 133 -8.52 -21.77 -4.59
N ASP A 134 -7.92 -20.76 -3.94
CA ASP A 134 -6.54 -20.32 -4.20
C ASP A 134 -6.27 -19.92 -5.67
N LYS A 135 -7.34 -19.58 -6.41
CA LYS A 135 -7.23 -19.06 -7.77
C LYS A 135 -7.57 -17.56 -7.80
N PRO A 136 -6.75 -16.74 -8.46
CA PRO A 136 -7.07 -15.34 -8.69
C PRO A 136 -8.37 -15.18 -9.49
N LEU A 137 -9.15 -14.16 -9.17
CA LEU A 137 -10.34 -13.79 -9.90
C LEU A 137 -9.99 -13.16 -11.24
N THR A 138 -10.83 -13.45 -12.22
CA THR A 138 -10.78 -12.84 -13.55
C THR A 138 -11.11 -11.35 -13.48
N GLN A 139 -10.68 -10.61 -14.51
CA GLN A 139 -10.99 -9.18 -14.64
C GLN A 139 -12.52 -8.90 -14.68
N GLU A 140 -13.31 -9.80 -15.26
CA GLU A 140 -14.78 -9.67 -15.30
C GLU A 140 -15.42 -9.88 -13.92
N GLN A 141 -14.95 -10.88 -13.17
CA GLN A 141 -15.35 -11.10 -11.78
C GLN A 141 -15.02 -9.87 -10.93
N PHE A 142 -13.79 -9.36 -11.04
CA PHE A 142 -13.37 -8.12 -10.37
C PHE A 142 -14.29 -6.93 -10.73
N SER A 143 -14.52 -6.69 -12.01
CA SER A 143 -15.35 -5.56 -12.47
C SER A 143 -16.76 -5.66 -11.89
N THR A 144 -17.32 -6.87 -11.83
CA THR A 144 -18.66 -7.13 -11.29
C THR A 144 -18.72 -6.82 -9.79
N ILE A 145 -17.79 -7.35 -8.99
CA ILE A 145 -17.79 -7.11 -7.54
C ILE A 145 -17.44 -5.66 -7.20
N TRP A 146 -16.57 -5.01 -7.98
CA TRP A 146 -16.20 -3.61 -7.77
C TRP A 146 -17.36 -2.65 -8.11
N LEU A 147 -18.12 -2.94 -9.18
CA LEU A 147 -19.28 -2.12 -9.56
C LEU A 147 -20.42 -2.21 -8.54
N ASN A 148 -20.49 -3.28 -7.74
CA ASN A 148 -21.44 -3.43 -6.66
C ASN A 148 -20.86 -2.89 -5.34
N GLU A 149 -21.18 -1.65 -4.97
CA GLU A 149 -20.67 -0.96 -3.78
C GLU A 149 -20.85 -1.77 -2.47
N LYS A 150 -21.92 -2.57 -2.38
CA LYS A 150 -22.23 -3.36 -1.17
C LYS A 150 -21.24 -4.50 -0.92
N THR A 151 -20.44 -4.89 -1.92
CA THR A 151 -19.38 -5.90 -1.72
C THR A 151 -18.21 -5.36 -0.89
N LYS A 152 -18.09 -4.02 -0.79
CA LYS A 152 -16.97 -3.29 -0.17
C LYS A 152 -15.61 -3.46 -0.85
N ILE A 153 -15.52 -4.21 -1.94
CA ILE A 153 -14.26 -4.39 -2.70
C ILE A 153 -13.77 -3.07 -3.29
N ARG A 154 -14.70 -2.26 -3.80
CA ARG A 154 -14.38 -0.90 -4.28
C ARG A 154 -13.70 -0.06 -3.20
N GLU A 155 -14.27 -0.07 -2.00
CA GLU A 155 -13.77 0.73 -0.87
C GLU A 155 -12.33 0.34 -0.50
N GLU A 156 -12.02 -0.97 -0.48
CA GLU A 156 -10.66 -1.44 -0.19
C GLU A 156 -9.66 -1.07 -1.27
N VAL A 157 -10.04 -1.21 -2.55
CA VAL A 157 -9.20 -0.79 -3.68
C VAL A 157 -8.96 0.72 -3.69
N GLU A 158 -9.98 1.51 -3.35
CA GLU A 158 -9.86 2.97 -3.27
C GLU A 158 -8.88 3.42 -2.19
N LYS A 159 -8.88 2.79 -1.02
CA LYS A 159 -7.90 3.06 0.04
C LYS A 159 -6.48 2.89 -0.50
N MET A 160 -6.22 1.81 -1.24
CA MET A 160 -4.94 1.54 -1.88
C MET A 160 -4.55 2.60 -2.91
N LEU A 161 -5.47 2.99 -3.79
CA LEU A 161 -5.24 4.06 -4.77
C LEU A 161 -4.95 5.41 -4.11
N PHE A 162 -5.64 5.70 -3.01
CA PHE A 162 -5.46 6.92 -2.25
C PHE A 162 -4.07 7.03 -1.64
N VAL A 163 -3.60 5.93 -1.05
CA VAL A 163 -2.23 5.83 -0.48
C VAL A 163 -1.18 5.93 -1.58
N ASN A 164 -1.39 5.29 -2.72
CA ASN A 164 -0.50 5.43 -3.88
C ASN A 164 -0.40 6.88 -4.36
N ALA A 165 -1.53 7.57 -4.48
CA ALA A 165 -1.54 8.97 -4.86
C ALA A 165 -0.83 9.87 -3.82
N TYR A 166 -0.98 9.59 -2.53
CA TYR A 166 -0.25 10.28 -1.46
C TYR A 166 1.26 10.13 -1.64
N PHE A 167 1.75 8.91 -1.88
CA PHE A 167 3.17 8.67 -2.10
C PHE A 167 3.75 9.34 -3.34
N LYS A 168 2.90 9.64 -4.34
CA LYS A 168 3.28 10.35 -5.58
C LYS A 168 3.37 11.87 -5.43
N ILE A 169 3.03 12.45 -4.27
CA ILE A 169 3.19 13.89 -4.04
C ILE A 169 4.69 14.23 -4.04
N SER A 170 5.14 15.00 -5.04
CA SER A 170 6.55 15.33 -5.24
C SER A 170 6.86 16.83 -5.29
N ASN A 171 5.86 17.71 -5.23
CA ASN A 171 6.12 19.14 -5.29
C ASN A 171 6.59 19.69 -3.93
N LYS A 172 7.66 20.51 -3.91
CA LYS A 172 8.22 21.15 -2.70
C LYS A 172 7.17 21.88 -1.85
N ASP A 173 6.29 22.68 -2.46
CA ASP A 173 5.31 23.48 -1.72
C ASP A 173 4.20 22.63 -1.12
N ASP A 174 3.88 21.51 -1.77
CA ASP A 174 2.89 20.55 -1.28
C ASP A 174 3.49 19.69 -0.16
N LEU A 175 4.73 19.23 -0.31
CA LEU A 175 5.48 18.51 0.73
C LEU A 175 5.61 19.34 2.01
N LYS A 176 5.84 20.65 1.91
CA LYS A 176 5.87 21.58 3.06
C LYS A 176 4.55 21.66 3.81
N LYS A 177 3.40 21.52 3.13
CA LYS A 177 2.08 21.59 3.77
C LYS A 177 1.77 20.33 4.57
N ILE A 178 2.18 19.18 4.05
CA ILE A 178 1.80 17.86 4.59
C ILE A 178 2.83 17.30 5.57
N ASP A 179 4.13 17.52 5.36
CA ASP A 179 5.20 17.10 6.27
C ASP A 179 5.78 18.33 6.95
N LYS A 180 5.36 18.57 8.20
CA LYS A 180 5.82 19.72 9.01
C LYS A 180 7.33 19.74 9.25
N ASN A 181 8.00 18.61 9.12
CA ASN A 181 9.44 18.48 9.30
C ASN A 181 10.20 18.61 7.97
N PHE A 182 9.51 18.71 6.84
CA PHE A 182 10.14 18.86 5.54
C PHE A 182 10.78 20.24 5.40
N LYS A 183 12.08 20.24 5.13
CA LYS A 183 12.88 21.44 4.83
C LYS A 183 13.65 21.20 3.55
N TYR A 184 13.51 22.11 2.59
CA TYR A 184 14.28 22.03 1.34
C TYR A 184 15.64 22.68 1.52
N THR A 185 16.54 21.97 2.20
CA THR A 185 17.89 22.42 2.58
C THR A 185 18.90 21.30 2.37
N SER A 186 20.18 21.54 2.65
CA SER A 186 21.23 20.52 2.59
C SER A 186 21.04 19.31 3.52
N GLU A 187 20.07 19.36 4.45
CA GLU A 187 19.68 18.23 5.31
C GLU A 187 18.70 17.26 4.64
N LEU A 188 18.29 17.52 3.40
CA LEU A 188 17.38 16.66 2.67
C LEU A 188 18.06 15.33 2.30
N ASN A 189 17.46 14.21 2.70
CA ASN A 189 18.02 12.87 2.45
C ASN A 189 17.45 12.20 1.20
N TYR A 190 16.27 12.60 0.73
CA TYR A 190 15.52 11.91 -0.32
C TYR A 190 15.20 12.85 -1.48
N GLU A 191 15.15 12.32 -2.70
CA GLU A 191 14.62 13.06 -3.84
C GLU A 191 13.16 13.45 -3.63
N LEU A 192 12.74 14.54 -4.29
CA LEU A 192 11.36 15.00 -4.24
C LEU A 192 10.39 14.00 -4.86
N ASP A 193 10.79 13.38 -5.99
CA ASP A 193 10.00 12.34 -6.63
C ASP A 193 9.87 11.13 -5.71
N ASN A 194 8.64 10.83 -5.30
CA ASN A 194 8.32 9.76 -4.34
C ASN A 194 8.99 9.95 -2.96
N TYR A 195 9.27 11.19 -2.54
CA TYR A 195 9.88 11.53 -1.24
C TYR A 195 9.24 10.78 -0.08
N LEU A 196 7.91 10.78 -0.02
CA LEU A 196 7.14 10.15 1.05
C LEU A 196 7.29 8.62 1.04
N LEU A 197 7.33 8.02 -0.15
CA LEU A 197 7.54 6.57 -0.31
C LEU A 197 8.94 6.17 0.17
N SER A 198 9.97 6.91 -0.27
CA SER A 198 11.37 6.69 0.11
C SER A 198 11.57 6.82 1.61
N LYS A 199 11.05 7.89 2.21
CA LYS A 199 11.06 8.09 3.66
C LYS A 199 10.36 6.93 4.39
N TYR A 200 9.16 6.56 3.94
CA TYR A 200 8.38 5.51 4.58
C TYR A 200 9.05 4.13 4.50
N ALA A 201 9.63 3.77 3.35
CA ALA A 201 10.33 2.51 3.16
C ALA A 201 11.52 2.35 4.13
N VAL A 202 12.29 3.43 4.32
CA VAL A 202 13.43 3.46 5.25
C VAL A 202 12.98 3.41 6.71
N ASP A 203 12.00 4.24 7.09
CA ASP A 203 11.50 4.32 8.46
C ASP A 203 10.91 2.99 8.93
N LYS A 204 10.17 2.30 8.06
CA LYS A 204 9.51 1.03 8.37
C LYS A 204 10.37 -0.20 8.07
N LYS A 205 11.53 -0.05 7.43
CA LYS A 205 12.52 -1.11 7.18
C LYS A 205 11.90 -2.34 6.49
N PHE A 206 11.28 -2.11 5.33
CA PHE A 206 10.59 -3.16 4.58
C PHE A 206 11.53 -4.04 3.77
N ALA A 207 11.34 -5.35 3.80
CA ALA A 207 12.05 -6.27 2.92
C ALA A 207 11.15 -7.42 2.46
N GLN A 208 11.46 -7.97 1.29
CA GLN A 208 10.93 -9.25 0.84
C GLN A 208 11.86 -10.35 1.33
N ILE A 209 11.32 -11.41 1.95
CA ILE A 209 12.11 -12.41 2.66
C ILE A 209 11.79 -13.82 2.21
N TRP A 210 12.84 -14.61 2.03
CA TRP A 210 12.80 -16.06 1.97
C TRP A 210 13.55 -16.57 3.18
N SER A 211 12.88 -17.36 4.01
CA SER A 211 13.52 -17.91 5.20
C SER A 211 13.02 -19.31 5.51
N LYS A 212 13.94 -20.14 5.99
CA LYS A 212 13.59 -21.40 6.64
C LYS A 212 13.38 -21.15 8.12
N ASP A 213 12.19 -21.49 8.62
CA ASP A 213 11.92 -21.44 10.06
C ASP A 213 12.60 -22.63 10.76
N ASP A 214 12.72 -22.50 12.08
CA ASP A 214 13.22 -23.58 12.92
C ASP A 214 12.22 -24.74 12.95
N GLU A 215 12.73 -25.97 12.89
CA GLU A 215 11.90 -27.15 13.06
C GLU A 215 12.05 -27.63 14.50
N ASP A 216 10.93 -27.98 15.15
CA ASP A 216 10.91 -28.49 16.51
C ASP A 216 11.96 -29.61 16.71
N SER A 217 12.84 -29.39 17.69
CA SER A 217 14.09 -30.13 17.94
C SER A 217 13.92 -31.56 18.46
N ASN A 218 12.74 -32.16 18.36
CA ASN A 218 12.44 -33.46 19.00
C ASN A 218 12.94 -34.69 18.22
N ASN A 219 13.60 -34.51 17.06
CA ASN A 219 14.24 -35.61 16.33
C ASN A 219 15.77 -35.50 16.40
N ALA A 220 16.36 -36.19 17.37
CA ALA A 220 17.81 -36.33 17.57
C ALA A 220 18.54 -36.91 16.34
N ASP A 221 17.84 -37.64 15.46
CA ASP A 221 18.39 -38.22 14.23
C ASP A 221 18.60 -37.20 13.10
N SER A 222 18.06 -35.99 13.23
CA SER A 222 18.26 -34.94 12.22
C SER A 222 19.69 -34.39 12.22
N PHE A 223 20.42 -34.49 13.34
CA PHE A 223 21.78 -33.95 13.46
C PHE A 223 22.82 -34.75 12.65
N PHE A 224 22.74 -36.08 12.64
CA PHE A 224 23.72 -36.95 11.95
C PHE A 224 23.43 -37.17 10.46
N THR A 225 22.23 -36.83 9.99
CA THR A 225 21.81 -36.96 8.59
C THR A 225 21.94 -35.65 7.79
N ARG A 226 22.10 -34.52 8.48
CA ARG A 226 22.32 -33.19 7.88
C ARG A 226 23.82 -33.01 7.61
N GLY A 227 24.25 -33.19 6.36
CA GLY A 227 25.56 -32.71 5.93
C GLY A 227 25.72 -31.21 6.25
N TYR A 228 26.94 -30.77 6.56
CA TYR A 228 27.28 -29.35 6.68
C TYR A 228 27.20 -28.69 5.31
N ASN A 229 25.98 -28.35 4.91
CA ASN A 229 25.74 -27.66 3.65
C ASN A 229 26.17 -26.19 3.79
N THR A 230 26.75 -25.66 2.72
CA THR A 230 27.05 -24.23 2.57
C THR A 230 26.05 -23.64 1.59
N ILE A 231 25.90 -22.31 1.59
CA ILE A 231 25.06 -21.59 0.63
C ILE A 231 25.97 -20.86 -0.36
N SER A 232 25.83 -21.14 -1.64
CA SER A 232 26.57 -20.49 -2.74
C SER A 232 25.68 -20.13 -3.94
N ASN A 233 24.42 -20.58 -3.96
CA ASN A 233 23.45 -20.34 -5.04
C ASN A 233 22.05 -20.85 -4.62
N VAL A 234 21.08 -20.70 -5.52
CA VAL A 234 19.68 -21.16 -5.36
C VAL A 234 19.60 -22.64 -5.01
N LYS A 235 20.37 -23.49 -5.70
CA LYS A 235 20.34 -24.94 -5.48
C LYS A 235 20.76 -25.30 -4.05
N THR A 236 21.92 -24.81 -3.63
CA THR A 236 22.46 -25.06 -2.29
C THR A 236 21.62 -24.44 -1.18
N PHE A 237 20.98 -23.30 -1.44
CA PHE A 237 19.97 -22.72 -0.56
C PHE A 237 18.75 -23.64 -0.42
N ASN A 238 18.21 -24.14 -1.53
CA ASN A 238 17.05 -25.02 -1.56
C ASN A 238 17.33 -26.41 -0.99
N ASP A 239 18.58 -26.87 -0.96
CA ASP A 239 18.97 -28.16 -0.37
C ASP A 239 18.62 -28.25 1.13
N PHE A 240 18.49 -27.11 1.82
CA PHE A 240 18.02 -27.06 3.22
C PHE A 240 16.55 -27.47 3.41
N TRP A 241 15.78 -27.58 2.33
CA TRP A 241 14.41 -28.12 2.35
C TRP A 241 14.33 -29.61 1.98
N ASN A 242 15.40 -30.26 1.54
CA ASN A 242 15.35 -31.66 1.08
C ASN A 242 14.86 -32.64 2.17
N PHE A 243 15.21 -32.35 3.43
CA PHE A 243 14.81 -33.15 4.60
C PHE A 243 13.89 -32.38 5.55
N SER A 244 13.39 -31.23 5.12
CA SER A 244 12.51 -30.38 5.92
C SER A 244 11.06 -30.82 5.79
N LYS A 245 10.31 -30.75 6.90
CA LYS A 245 8.84 -30.92 6.90
C LYS A 245 8.11 -29.62 6.58
N LEU A 246 8.82 -28.50 6.52
CA LEU A 246 8.24 -27.19 6.23
C LEU A 246 7.77 -27.11 4.77
N PRO A 247 6.72 -26.32 4.48
CA PRO A 247 6.26 -26.10 3.13
C PRO A 247 7.35 -25.44 2.26
N LYS A 248 7.46 -25.92 1.03
CA LYS A 248 8.37 -25.39 0.00
C LYS A 248 7.68 -24.26 -0.78
N THR A 249 7.34 -23.19 -0.08
CA THR A 249 6.64 -22.05 -0.69
C THR A 249 7.55 -21.31 -1.67
N LEU A 250 7.08 -21.11 -2.90
CA LEU A 250 7.75 -20.35 -3.96
C LEU A 250 7.02 -19.03 -4.17
N LEU A 251 7.75 -18.03 -4.65
CA LEU A 251 7.16 -16.82 -5.23
C LEU A 251 6.52 -17.19 -6.59
N LYS A 252 5.19 -17.26 -6.64
CA LYS A 252 4.44 -17.64 -7.85
C LYS A 252 3.82 -16.45 -8.57
N ASP A 253 3.45 -15.41 -7.83
CA ASP A 253 2.68 -14.30 -8.37
C ASP A 253 3.56 -13.24 -9.00
N ASP A 254 3.34 -12.98 -10.29
CA ASP A 254 4.11 -11.99 -11.06
C ASP A 254 3.96 -10.56 -10.50
N ILE A 255 2.86 -10.27 -9.78
CA ILE A 255 2.65 -8.96 -9.17
C ILE A 255 3.53 -8.72 -7.92
N GLU A 256 3.93 -9.80 -7.24
CA GLU A 256 4.86 -9.73 -6.10
C GLU A 256 6.33 -9.90 -6.55
N TYR A 257 6.53 -10.29 -7.80
CA TYR A 257 7.83 -10.34 -8.45
C TYR A 257 8.30 -8.91 -8.81
N ILE A 258 8.75 -8.19 -7.79
CA ILE A 258 9.24 -6.82 -7.91
C ILE A 258 10.77 -6.72 -7.98
N SER A 259 11.48 -7.82 -7.78
CA SER A 259 12.93 -7.84 -7.75
C SER A 259 13.58 -7.91 -9.13
N GLY A 260 12.87 -8.45 -10.13
CA GLY A 260 13.39 -8.60 -11.50
C GLY A 260 14.49 -9.67 -11.64
N HIS A 261 14.78 -10.43 -10.59
CA HIS A 261 15.73 -11.55 -10.60
C HIS A 261 15.01 -12.89 -10.70
N GLU A 262 15.10 -13.57 -11.85
CA GLU A 262 14.34 -14.83 -12.07
C GLU A 262 14.67 -15.92 -11.04
N SER A 263 15.90 -15.90 -10.49
CA SER A 263 16.32 -16.79 -9.41
C SER A 263 15.43 -16.70 -8.16
N ASP A 264 14.78 -15.56 -7.92
CA ASP A 264 13.91 -15.36 -6.76
C ASP A 264 12.65 -16.21 -6.82
N LYS A 265 12.18 -16.53 -8.04
CA LYS A 265 11.04 -17.44 -8.27
C LYS A 265 11.39 -18.90 -7.99
N GLU A 266 12.68 -19.24 -7.97
CA GLU A 266 13.17 -20.59 -7.71
C GLU A 266 13.47 -20.86 -6.23
N LEU A 267 13.60 -19.81 -5.40
CA LEU A 267 13.92 -19.93 -3.97
C LEU A 267 12.73 -20.44 -3.15
N TYR A 268 12.96 -21.48 -2.35
CA TYR A 268 11.97 -21.97 -1.37
C TYR A 268 11.89 -21.07 -0.13
N GLY A 269 10.77 -21.19 0.59
CA GLY A 269 10.57 -20.50 1.85
C GLY A 269 10.18 -19.04 1.72
N TYR A 270 9.58 -18.64 0.61
CA TYR A 270 9.04 -17.29 0.44
C TYR A 270 8.06 -16.96 1.59
N LYS A 271 8.30 -15.84 2.28
CA LYS A 271 7.51 -15.33 3.41
C LYS A 271 6.81 -14.01 3.11
N GLY A 272 6.84 -13.54 1.86
CA GLY A 272 6.26 -12.25 1.50
C GLY A 272 7.07 -11.05 1.98
N PHE A 273 6.37 -9.94 2.14
CA PHE A 273 6.89 -8.66 2.60
C PHE A 273 6.81 -8.56 4.12
N LYS A 274 7.89 -8.13 4.78
CA LYS A 274 7.91 -7.85 6.22
C LYS A 274 8.43 -6.45 6.49
N ASN A 275 7.88 -5.81 7.52
CA ASN A 275 8.39 -4.56 8.09
C ASN A 275 9.33 -4.84 9.27
N ASN A 276 9.99 -3.79 9.77
CA ASN A 276 10.88 -3.84 10.94
C ASN A 276 11.97 -4.92 10.83
N THR A 277 12.53 -5.10 9.63
CA THR A 277 13.49 -6.17 9.34
C THR A 277 14.91 -5.81 9.82
N THR A 278 15.09 -5.76 11.14
CA THR A 278 16.40 -5.47 11.77
C THR A 278 17.24 -6.71 12.02
N SER A 279 16.66 -7.91 11.95
CA SER A 279 17.30 -9.18 12.34
C SER A 279 18.41 -9.67 11.41
N TYR A 280 18.62 -9.01 10.27
CA TYR A 280 19.61 -9.39 9.25
C TYR A 280 20.71 -8.34 9.05
N SER A 281 20.94 -7.49 10.06
CA SER A 281 21.92 -6.40 10.06
C SER A 281 21.83 -5.50 8.81
N LEU A 282 20.63 -5.38 8.24
CA LEU A 282 20.37 -4.52 7.10
C LEU A 282 20.60 -3.07 7.51
N LYS A 283 21.39 -2.35 6.70
CA LYS A 283 21.69 -0.94 6.94
C LYS A 283 20.62 -0.07 6.29
N TRP A 284 20.00 0.78 7.10
CA TRP A 284 18.87 1.63 6.73
C TRP A 284 19.18 3.12 6.86
N ASP A 285 20.29 3.47 7.51
CA ASP A 285 20.69 4.86 7.68
C ASP A 285 21.17 5.49 6.36
N TYR A 286 21.01 6.81 6.28
CA TYR A 286 21.39 7.59 5.11
C TYR A 286 22.86 7.41 4.73
N GLU A 287 23.78 7.39 5.71
CA GLU A 287 25.21 7.23 5.48
C GLU A 287 25.56 5.90 4.81
N SER A 288 24.84 4.83 5.14
CA SER A 288 25.01 3.54 4.50
C SER A 288 24.36 3.47 3.11
N LEU A 289 23.14 4.01 2.97
CA LEU A 289 22.38 3.95 1.71
C LEU A 289 22.96 4.86 0.62
N LYS A 290 23.55 6.01 0.98
CA LYS A 290 24.16 6.93 0.02
C LYS A 290 25.43 6.38 -0.65
N ASN A 291 26.03 5.36 -0.03
CA ASN A 291 27.22 4.68 -0.56
C ASN A 291 26.88 3.47 -1.44
N LYS A 292 25.60 3.03 -1.47
CA LYS A 292 25.12 2.00 -2.39
C LYS A 292 24.83 2.63 -3.74
N THR A 293 25.50 2.16 -4.79
CA THR A 293 25.39 2.73 -6.15
C THR A 293 24.63 1.83 -7.12
N GLY A 294 24.20 0.64 -6.70
CA GLY A 294 23.41 -0.25 -7.55
C GLY A 294 22.57 -1.25 -6.77
N SER A 295 21.59 -1.83 -7.47
CA SER A 295 20.63 -2.79 -6.93
C SER A 295 21.27 -4.02 -6.27
N LYS A 296 22.46 -4.44 -6.72
CA LYS A 296 23.17 -5.60 -6.17
C LYS A 296 23.41 -5.52 -4.68
N ASP A 297 23.48 -4.32 -4.11
CA ASP A 297 23.70 -4.13 -2.67
C ASP A 297 22.41 -4.27 -1.84
N LEU A 298 21.25 -4.46 -2.50
CA LEU A 298 19.94 -4.56 -1.87
C LEU A 298 19.43 -5.99 -1.78
N TYR A 299 20.10 -6.97 -2.37
CA TYR A 299 19.64 -8.34 -2.30
C TYR A 299 20.74 -9.34 -2.01
N GLY A 300 20.35 -10.53 -1.55
CA GLY A 300 21.27 -11.65 -1.45
C GLY A 300 20.98 -12.58 -0.29
N TYR A 301 21.84 -13.59 -0.17
CA TYR A 301 21.86 -14.53 0.93
C TYR A 301 22.47 -13.86 2.17
N TYR A 302 21.85 -14.09 3.32
CA TYR A 302 22.33 -13.55 4.58
C TYR A 302 23.51 -14.39 5.11
N ASP A 303 24.67 -13.76 5.23
CA ASP A 303 25.83 -14.32 5.89
C ASP A 303 25.78 -14.00 7.39
N VAL A 304 25.33 -14.99 8.18
CA VAL A 304 25.16 -14.84 9.64
C VAL A 304 26.46 -14.59 10.41
N ASN A 305 27.62 -14.92 9.82
CA ASN A 305 28.92 -14.78 10.48
C ASN A 305 29.57 -13.43 10.19
N ASN A 306 29.33 -12.87 9.00
CA ASN A 306 29.81 -11.54 8.61
C ASN A 306 28.73 -10.45 8.69
N GLU A 307 27.50 -10.80 9.03
CA GLU A 307 26.34 -9.91 9.17
C GLU A 307 26.10 -9.02 7.95
N ARG A 308 26.13 -9.63 6.74
CA ARG A 308 25.95 -8.94 5.45
C ARG A 308 25.13 -9.77 4.47
N LEU A 309 24.61 -9.11 3.44
CA LEU A 309 24.06 -9.79 2.26
C LEU A 309 25.18 -10.09 1.26
N VAL A 310 25.12 -11.26 0.63
CA VAL A 310 26.05 -11.66 -0.44
C VAL A 310 25.28 -12.26 -1.60
N ASN A 311 25.70 -11.94 -2.82
CA ASN A 311 25.18 -12.51 -4.05
C ASN A 311 26.32 -12.62 -5.07
N THR A 312 26.03 -13.23 -6.22
CA THR A 312 27.00 -13.48 -7.29
C THR A 312 27.50 -12.20 -7.97
N GLU A 313 26.77 -11.09 -7.92
CA GLU A 313 27.18 -9.79 -8.48
C GLU A 313 28.11 -9.00 -7.53
N ILE A 314 28.08 -9.31 -6.23
CA ILE A 314 29.02 -8.81 -5.23
C ILE A 314 30.26 -9.71 -5.19
N GLU A 315 30.06 -11.04 -5.15
CA GLU A 315 31.11 -12.02 -4.96
C GLU A 315 30.78 -13.31 -5.74
N ALA A 316 31.37 -13.48 -6.93
CA ALA A 316 30.97 -14.52 -7.88
C ALA A 316 31.01 -15.97 -7.35
N ASN A 317 31.92 -16.27 -6.41
CA ASN A 317 32.12 -17.61 -5.86
C ASN A 317 31.95 -17.64 -4.33
N PHE A 318 31.03 -16.84 -3.80
CA PHE A 318 30.79 -16.79 -2.37
C PHE A 318 30.39 -18.17 -1.81
N VAL A 319 30.79 -18.42 -0.57
CA VAL A 319 30.39 -19.61 0.18
C VAL A 319 30.05 -19.19 1.60
N ILE A 320 28.77 -19.24 1.95
CA ILE A 320 28.29 -18.90 3.29
C ILE A 320 28.19 -20.16 4.12
N ASN A 321 28.73 -20.10 5.34
CA ASN A 321 28.40 -21.03 6.40
C ASN A 321 27.13 -20.52 7.12
N PRO A 322 25.98 -21.20 7.01
CA PRO A 322 24.74 -20.73 7.63
C PRO A 322 24.69 -20.97 9.14
N PHE A 323 25.67 -21.65 9.72
CA PHE A 323 25.76 -21.87 11.16
C PHE A 323 26.58 -20.76 11.81
N LYS A 324 26.01 -20.10 12.84
CA LYS A 324 26.68 -19.03 13.58
C LYS A 324 27.84 -19.60 14.41
N ILE A 325 29.06 -19.09 14.20
CA ILE A 325 30.31 -19.55 14.82
C ILE A 325 30.50 -18.93 16.23
N SER A 326 29.41 -18.71 16.98
CA SER A 326 29.53 -18.33 18.39
C SER A 326 30.14 -19.46 19.21
N SER A 327 30.68 -19.15 20.41
CA SER A 327 31.38 -20.09 21.32
C SER A 327 30.56 -21.28 21.85
N GLY A 328 29.37 -21.51 21.29
CA GLY A 328 28.60 -22.75 21.39
C GLY A 328 28.08 -23.09 19.99
N GLN A 329 28.17 -24.36 19.59
CA GLN A 329 27.66 -24.83 18.30
C GLN A 329 26.15 -24.58 18.22
N SER A 330 25.72 -23.61 17.42
CA SER A 330 24.33 -23.56 16.98
C SER A 330 24.14 -24.67 15.94
N ASN A 331 23.33 -25.67 16.27
CA ASN A 331 22.95 -26.73 15.33
C ASN A 331 21.83 -26.29 14.36
N ILE A 332 21.40 -25.04 14.47
CA ILE A 332 20.31 -24.46 13.69
C ILE A 332 20.93 -23.57 12.60
N PRO A 333 20.78 -23.93 11.31
CA PRO A 333 21.26 -23.10 10.22
C PRO A 333 20.36 -21.88 10.03
N THR A 334 20.95 -20.70 9.90
CA THR A 334 20.26 -19.48 9.47
C THR A 334 20.23 -19.45 7.95
N VAL A 335 19.09 -19.84 7.36
CA VAL A 335 18.88 -19.89 5.90
C VAL A 335 17.93 -18.77 5.51
N VAL A 336 18.49 -17.66 5.03
CA VAL A 336 17.73 -16.46 4.70
C VAL A 336 18.25 -15.83 3.41
N TYR A 337 17.34 -15.44 2.53
CA TYR A 337 17.58 -14.57 1.40
C TYR A 337 16.65 -13.36 1.50
N VAL A 338 17.17 -12.17 1.18
CA VAL A 338 16.48 -10.90 1.43
C VAL A 338 16.57 -10.03 0.19
N ASN A 339 15.46 -9.39 -0.17
CA ASN A 339 15.45 -8.19 -1.01
C ASN A 339 15.06 -6.98 -0.14
N GLN A 340 16.04 -6.13 0.17
CA GLN A 340 15.89 -4.90 0.93
C GLN A 340 15.19 -3.82 0.10
N ILE A 341 14.00 -3.39 0.54
CA ILE A 341 13.25 -2.32 -0.12
C ILE A 341 13.72 -0.97 0.44
N ALA A 342 14.79 -0.43 -0.15
CA ALA A 342 15.34 0.87 0.25
C ALA A 342 15.70 1.72 -0.97
N PRO A 343 15.51 3.05 -0.90
CA PRO A 343 16.11 3.97 -1.85
C PRO A 343 17.63 3.98 -1.65
N ILE A 344 18.38 4.17 -2.73
CA ILE A 344 19.84 4.26 -2.72
C ILE A 344 20.29 5.53 -3.43
N SER A 345 21.60 5.77 -3.43
CA SER A 345 22.20 6.92 -4.11
C SER A 345 21.71 7.05 -5.55
N THR A 346 21.32 8.27 -5.94
CA THR A 346 21.08 8.62 -7.34
C THR A 346 22.37 8.60 -8.17
N GLY A 347 23.54 8.60 -7.51
CA GLY A 347 24.84 8.78 -8.15
C GLY A 347 25.09 10.20 -8.65
N VAL A 348 24.14 11.12 -8.41
CA VAL A 348 24.20 12.52 -8.86
C VAL A 348 24.06 13.43 -7.64
N GLU A 349 25.00 14.35 -7.49
CA GLU A 349 24.92 15.40 -6.49
C GLU A 349 24.01 16.53 -6.97
N VAL A 350 23.13 17.01 -6.09
CA VAL A 350 22.27 18.17 -6.32
C VAL A 350 22.70 19.33 -5.43
N GLU A 351 22.60 20.55 -5.94
CA GLU A 351 22.89 21.76 -5.17
C GLU A 351 21.67 22.19 -4.38
N LEU A 352 21.74 22.09 -3.05
CA LEU A 352 20.70 22.50 -2.12
C LEU A 352 21.16 23.67 -1.25
N PRO A 353 20.26 24.61 -0.90
CA PRO A 353 20.63 25.74 -0.07
C PRO A 353 20.93 25.27 1.36
N ARG A 354 21.90 25.89 2.04
CA ARG A 354 22.16 25.60 3.47
C ARG A 354 21.03 26.07 4.36
N VAL A 355 20.51 27.26 4.08
CA VAL A 355 19.40 27.87 4.79
C VAL A 355 18.23 28.01 3.83
N GLU A 356 17.02 27.76 4.34
CA GLU A 356 15.83 27.78 3.49
C GLU A 356 15.62 29.16 2.84
N ASN A 357 15.39 29.17 1.52
CA ASN A 357 15.24 30.36 0.67
C ASN A 357 16.51 31.22 0.50
N ASP A 358 17.69 30.70 0.85
CA ASP A 358 18.97 31.34 0.50
C ASP A 358 19.57 30.70 -0.75
N ASP A 359 19.33 31.31 -1.92
CA ASP A 359 19.86 30.81 -3.20
C ASP A 359 21.35 31.10 -3.41
N LYS A 360 22.04 31.77 -2.48
CA LYS A 360 23.46 32.16 -2.63
C LYS A 360 24.43 31.18 -1.99
N ASP A 361 24.05 30.53 -0.88
CA ASP A 361 24.88 29.52 -0.19
C ASP A 361 24.32 28.11 -0.43
N LYS A 362 24.85 27.43 -1.46
CA LYS A 362 24.44 26.07 -1.85
C LYS A 362 25.55 25.05 -1.60
N VAL A 363 25.15 23.85 -1.21
CA VAL A 363 26.02 22.70 -0.97
C VAL A 363 25.56 21.54 -1.84
N LYS A 364 26.53 20.77 -2.35
CA LYS A 364 26.27 19.54 -3.08
C LYS A 364 25.90 18.42 -2.11
N VAL A 365 24.77 17.79 -2.35
CA VAL A 365 24.22 16.70 -1.52
C VAL A 365 23.79 15.56 -2.44
N THR A 366 24.07 14.33 -2.03
CA THR A 366 23.63 13.12 -2.73
C THR A 366 22.29 12.67 -2.17
N LEU A 367 21.24 12.67 -2.98
CA LEU A 367 19.92 12.24 -2.53
C LEU A 367 19.70 10.75 -2.75
N LEU A 368 18.85 10.15 -1.91
CA LEU A 368 18.39 8.78 -2.08
C LEU A 368 17.11 8.75 -2.93
N SER A 369 17.04 7.79 -3.84
CA SER A 369 15.84 7.50 -4.65
C SER A 369 15.77 6.02 -5.00
N PHE A 370 14.62 5.60 -5.53
CA PHE A 370 14.48 4.26 -6.11
C PHE A 370 14.97 4.17 -7.55
N LYS A 371 15.43 5.25 -8.20
CA LYS A 371 15.77 5.28 -9.63
C LYS A 371 16.84 4.25 -10.02
N ASN A 372 17.84 4.05 -9.17
CA ASN A 372 18.94 3.10 -9.41
C ASN A 372 18.68 1.71 -8.80
N THR A 373 17.42 1.40 -8.47
CA THR A 373 17.01 0.11 -7.90
C THR A 373 16.16 -0.68 -8.90
N PHE A 374 16.04 -2.00 -8.71
CA PHE A 374 15.08 -2.81 -9.47
C PHE A 374 13.61 -2.47 -9.18
N TYR A 375 13.33 -1.63 -8.16
CA TYR A 375 11.98 -1.19 -7.82
C TYR A 375 11.50 0.03 -8.62
N HIS A 376 12.33 0.70 -9.41
CA HIS A 376 12.01 2.00 -10.01
C HIS A 376 10.72 2.00 -10.84
N ASP A 377 10.42 0.90 -11.54
CA ASP A 377 9.21 0.74 -12.35
C ASP A 377 8.02 0.14 -11.57
N LYS A 378 8.20 -0.15 -10.28
CA LYS A 378 7.25 -0.90 -9.43
C LYS A 378 6.84 -0.11 -8.17
N LEU A 379 7.00 1.21 -8.18
CA LEU A 379 6.69 2.05 -7.01
C LEU A 379 5.21 2.02 -6.62
N ASP A 380 4.31 1.89 -7.59
CA ASP A 380 2.87 1.73 -7.35
C ASP A 380 2.58 0.43 -6.57
N ILE A 381 3.27 -0.66 -6.92
CA ILE A 381 3.17 -1.94 -6.21
C ILE A 381 3.70 -1.79 -4.77
N LEU A 382 4.84 -1.10 -4.58
CA LEU A 382 5.36 -0.82 -3.24
C LEU A 382 4.36 -0.03 -2.39
N ALA A 383 3.74 1.01 -2.97
CA ALA A 383 2.73 1.80 -2.28
C ALA A 383 1.53 0.95 -1.82
N PHE A 384 1.03 0.08 -2.69
CA PHE A 384 -0.05 -0.85 -2.38
C PHE A 384 0.34 -1.84 -1.28
N LEU A 385 1.54 -2.43 -1.35
CA LEU A 385 2.06 -3.34 -0.34
C LEU A 385 2.23 -2.68 1.02
N PHE A 386 2.70 -1.42 1.04
CA PHE A 386 2.82 -0.65 2.28
C PHE A 386 1.48 -0.42 2.95
N PHE A 387 0.42 -0.12 2.18
CA PHE A 387 -0.93 -0.02 2.71
C PHE A 387 -1.42 -1.36 3.29
N LEU A 388 -1.25 -2.47 2.55
CA LEU A 388 -1.69 -3.79 3.01
C LEU A 388 -1.01 -4.24 4.32
N ASN A 389 0.15 -3.65 4.66
CA ASN A 389 0.89 -3.89 5.90
C ASN A 389 0.68 -2.79 6.97
N ASP A 390 0.08 -1.65 6.61
CA ASP A 390 -0.20 -0.53 7.51
C ASP A 390 -1.41 0.28 7.01
N GLU A 391 -2.60 -0.13 7.45
CA GLU A 391 -3.86 0.52 7.07
C GLU A 391 -3.94 2.00 7.52
N THR A 392 -3.12 2.41 8.51
CA THR A 392 -3.11 3.81 9.01
C THR A 392 -2.59 4.81 7.96
N LEU A 393 -1.93 4.32 6.91
CA LEU A 393 -1.54 5.14 5.76
C LEU A 393 -2.74 5.79 5.08
N TYR A 394 -3.92 5.15 5.09
CA TYR A 394 -5.11 5.73 4.47
C TYR A 394 -5.56 7.02 5.18
N GLU A 395 -5.62 7.01 6.52
CA GLU A 395 -5.95 8.23 7.28
C GLU A 395 -4.88 9.32 7.12
N THR A 396 -3.61 8.91 7.03
CA THR A 396 -2.50 9.82 6.76
C THR A 396 -2.64 10.47 5.38
N ALA A 397 -3.02 9.71 4.37
CA ALA A 397 -3.28 10.21 3.03
C ALA A 397 -4.49 11.17 3.02
N ILE A 398 -5.61 10.82 3.68
CA ILE A 398 -6.78 11.71 3.82
C ILE A 398 -6.40 13.05 4.41
N LYS A 399 -5.69 13.04 5.53
CA LYS A 399 -5.25 14.26 6.17
C LYS A 399 -4.32 15.09 5.26
N SER A 400 -3.40 14.42 4.57
CA SER A 400 -2.46 15.07 3.66
C SER A 400 -3.18 15.77 2.52
N PHE A 401 -4.13 15.11 1.85
CA PHE A 401 -4.93 15.77 0.80
C PHE A 401 -5.80 16.91 1.35
N ALA A 402 -6.32 16.77 2.57
CA ALA A 402 -7.02 17.87 3.23
C ALA A 402 -6.10 19.10 3.48
N ASP A 403 -4.86 18.86 3.91
CA ASP A 403 -3.83 19.89 4.12
C ASP A 403 -3.37 20.53 2.80
N LEU A 404 -3.42 19.79 1.69
CA LEU A 404 -3.23 20.34 0.33
C LEU A 404 -4.41 21.20 -0.15
N GLY A 405 -5.52 21.20 0.58
CA GLY A 405 -6.68 22.04 0.31
C GLY A 405 -7.84 21.33 -0.39
N TYR A 406 -7.81 20.01 -0.51
CA TYR A 406 -8.98 19.23 -0.93
C TYR A 406 -9.99 19.24 0.22
N LYS A 407 -11.08 20.01 0.08
CA LYS A 407 -12.09 20.17 1.14
C LYS A 407 -13.51 20.20 0.59
N PHE A 408 -14.44 19.64 1.36
CA PHE A 408 -15.87 19.87 1.19
C PHE A 408 -16.31 21.09 1.95
N LYS A 409 -17.02 22.00 1.27
CA LYS A 409 -17.67 23.13 1.90
C LYS A 409 -19.10 22.77 2.25
N VAL A 410 -19.45 22.86 3.53
CA VAL A 410 -20.78 22.51 4.02
C VAL A 410 -21.47 23.74 4.60
N ASN A 411 -22.66 24.03 4.06
CA ASN A 411 -23.48 25.18 4.45
C ASN A 411 -24.21 24.95 5.79
N ASP A 412 -24.82 26.02 6.30
CA ASP A 412 -25.52 26.09 7.59
C ASP A 412 -26.90 25.43 7.64
N LYS A 413 -27.33 24.76 6.55
CA LYS A 413 -28.71 24.26 6.41
C LYS A 413 -29.08 23.11 7.35
N SER A 414 -28.12 22.29 7.76
CA SER A 414 -28.37 21.16 8.70
C SER A 414 -27.41 21.21 9.87
N LYS A 415 -27.95 21.49 11.07
CA LYS A 415 -27.18 21.50 12.32
C LYS A 415 -26.66 20.11 12.69
N ALA A 416 -27.50 19.07 12.57
CA ALA A 416 -27.13 17.69 12.85
C ALA A 416 -25.98 17.21 11.96
N LEU A 417 -26.01 17.55 10.66
CA LEU A 417 -24.91 17.25 9.74
C LEU A 417 -23.64 17.96 10.20
N ARG A 418 -23.67 19.28 10.40
CA ARG A 418 -22.48 20.06 10.82
C ARG A 418 -21.87 19.53 12.11
N GLU A 419 -22.68 19.20 13.11
CA GLU A 419 -22.21 18.63 14.37
C GLU A 419 -21.49 17.29 14.18
N THR A 420 -21.99 16.46 13.26
CA THR A 420 -21.43 15.13 12.97
C THR A 420 -20.09 15.20 12.24
N ILE A 421 -19.92 16.19 11.36
CA ILE A 421 -18.81 16.20 10.38
C ILE A 421 -17.74 17.25 10.67
N LYS A 422 -17.94 18.11 11.67
CA LYS A 422 -17.06 19.26 11.98
C LYS A 422 -15.60 18.87 12.25
N ASP A 423 -15.38 17.65 12.75
CA ASP A 423 -14.06 17.16 13.15
C ASP A 423 -13.35 16.41 12.01
N LEU A 424 -14.01 16.24 10.85
CA LEU A 424 -13.39 15.63 9.68
C LEU A 424 -12.37 16.60 9.04
N PRO A 425 -11.12 16.18 8.79
CA PRO A 425 -10.05 17.09 8.36
C PRO A 425 -10.31 17.74 7.00
N PHE A 426 -11.10 17.08 6.15
CA PHE A 426 -11.48 17.53 4.81
C PHE A 426 -12.79 18.32 4.77
N VAL A 427 -13.37 18.71 5.90
CA VAL A 427 -14.58 19.52 5.95
C VAL A 427 -14.26 20.97 6.32
N GLU A 428 -14.82 21.90 5.55
CA GLU A 428 -14.83 23.34 5.84
C GLU A 428 -16.28 23.79 6.01
N LEU A 429 -16.63 24.21 7.22
CA LEU A 429 -17.96 24.77 7.49
C LEU A 429 -18.01 26.22 6.99
N ILE A 430 -18.95 26.52 6.09
CA ILE A 430 -19.18 27.86 5.55
C ILE A 430 -20.51 28.44 6.01
#